data_AF-A0A0P7TUL7-F1
#
_entry.id   AF-A0A0P7TUL7-F1
#
_cell.length_a   1.000
_cell.length_b   1.000
_cell.length_c   1.000
_cell.angle_alpha   90.00
_cell.angle_beta   90.00
_cell.angle_gamma   90.00
#
_symmetry.space_group_name_H-M   'P 1'
#
loop_
_entity.id
_entity.type
_entity.pdbx_description
1 polymer ?
#
loop_
_entity_poly.entity_id
_entity_poly.type
_entity_poly.pdbx_seq_one_letter_code
_entity_poly.pdbx_strand_id
1 'polypeptide(L)'
;SLGCDGYLGSGRVMDMCGVCGGGNTTCRVVSGVFTHALTKVGYHKIVEIPEGATKINVTERIKSRNYLALRSRSGRSIINGQWTIDRPGKYEGAGTMFTYRRPSEISSTTGESILAEGPTNEILDVY
;
A
#
# COMPACT_ATOMS: atom_id res chain seq x y z
N SER A 1 -1.44 26.38 9.55
CA SER A 1 -1.78 24.94 9.46
C SER A 1 -1.48 24.28 10.78
N LEU A 2 -2.14 23.17 11.10
CA LEU A 2 -1.80 22.31 12.23
C LEU A 2 -0.52 21.53 11.88
N GLY A 3 0.52 21.63 12.72
CA GLY A 3 1.74 20.83 12.56
C GLY A 3 1.52 19.37 12.98
N CYS A 4 2.44 18.49 12.58
CA CYS A 4 2.39 17.08 13.01
C CYS A 4 2.56 16.90 14.54
N ASP A 5 3.04 17.93 15.23
CA ASP A 5 3.21 17.97 16.67
C ASP A 5 1.96 18.45 17.40
N GLY A 6 0.85 18.69 16.68
CA GLY A 6 -0.42 19.12 17.24
C GLY A 6 -0.52 20.63 17.53
N TYR A 7 0.52 21.41 17.22
CA TYR A 7 0.51 22.86 17.44
C TYR A 7 0.18 23.63 16.16
N LEU A 8 -0.68 24.64 16.27
CA LEU A 8 -0.99 25.54 15.16
C LEU A 8 0.21 26.45 14.86
N GLY A 9 0.65 26.49 13.61
CA GLY A 9 1.72 27.38 13.17
C GLY A 9 3.14 26.91 13.49
N SER A 10 3.34 25.70 14.02
CA SER A 10 4.68 25.17 14.32
C SER A 10 5.52 24.91 13.07
N GLY A 11 4.89 24.73 11.91
CA GLY A 11 5.55 24.39 10.65
C GLY A 11 6.14 22.98 10.61
N ARG A 12 5.97 22.16 11.66
CA ARG A 12 6.48 20.78 11.69
C ARG A 12 5.66 19.86 10.79
N VAL A 13 6.36 19.04 10.01
CA VAL A 13 5.79 18.04 9.09
C VAL A 13 6.33 16.65 9.38
N MET A 14 5.55 15.62 9.04
CA MET A 14 6.02 14.23 9.10
C MET A 14 7.07 14.00 8.02
N ASP A 15 8.17 13.36 8.39
CA ASP A 15 9.18 12.90 7.45
C ASP A 15 8.75 11.58 6.75
N MET A 16 9.56 11.06 5.82
CA MET A 16 9.26 9.82 5.09
C MET A 16 9.25 8.58 6.01
N CYS A 17 9.93 8.65 7.15
CA CYS A 17 9.98 7.61 8.16
C CYS A 17 8.80 7.67 9.14
N GLY A 18 7.90 8.65 8.98
CA GLY A 18 6.78 8.85 9.88
C GLY A 18 7.19 9.50 11.20
N VAL A 19 8.29 10.25 11.25
CA VAL A 19 8.74 10.98 12.43
C VAL A 19 8.41 12.47 12.27
N CYS A 20 7.71 13.05 13.25
CA CYS A 20 7.35 14.46 13.22
C CYS A 20 8.59 15.35 13.41
N GLY A 21 8.87 16.23 12.43
CA GLY A 21 10.11 17.03 12.41
C GLY A 21 11.37 16.20 12.21
N GLY A 22 11.23 14.97 11.70
CA GLY A 22 12.35 14.07 11.44
C GLY A 22 13.19 14.45 10.22
N GLY A 23 14.36 13.82 10.12
CA GLY A 23 15.38 14.10 9.10
C GLY A 23 15.46 13.08 7.96
N ASN A 24 14.50 12.14 7.82
CA ASN A 24 14.53 11.02 6.87
C ASN A 24 15.69 10.01 7.07
N THR A 25 16.24 9.90 8.27
CA THR A 25 17.43 9.07 8.55
C THR A 25 17.14 7.82 9.39
N THR A 26 15.95 7.70 9.97
CA THR A 26 15.57 6.59 10.87
C THR A 26 15.00 5.37 10.15
N CYS A 27 14.87 5.45 8.82
CA CYS A 27 14.36 4.40 7.97
C CYS A 27 15.14 4.37 6.65
N ARG A 28 14.86 3.36 5.81
CA ARG A 28 15.42 3.25 4.45
C ARG A 28 14.30 3.07 3.45
N VAL A 29 14.50 3.60 2.24
CA VAL A 29 13.60 3.35 1.11
C VAL A 29 13.85 1.93 0.59
N VAL A 30 12.79 1.16 0.43
CA VAL A 30 12.80 -0.15 -0.25
C VAL A 30 11.96 -0.02 -1.51
N SER A 31 12.52 -0.40 -2.65
CA SER A 31 11.85 -0.35 -3.94
C SER A 31 12.22 -1.55 -4.80
N GLY A 32 11.32 -1.91 -5.73
CA GLY A 32 11.50 -3.05 -6.62
C GLY A 32 10.43 -3.08 -7.70
N VAL A 33 10.62 -3.96 -8.68
CA VAL A 33 9.66 -4.22 -9.75
C VAL A 33 9.51 -5.73 -9.90
N PHE A 34 8.28 -6.20 -9.93
CA PHE A 34 7.96 -7.60 -10.18
C PHE A 34 7.54 -7.78 -11.65
N THR A 35 8.16 -8.72 -12.34
CA THR A 35 7.93 -8.97 -13.78
C THR A 35 7.72 -10.45 -14.11
N HIS A 36 7.60 -11.32 -13.11
CA HIS A 36 7.49 -12.76 -13.35
C HIS A 36 6.12 -13.10 -13.97
N ALA A 37 6.13 -14.01 -14.93
CA ALA A 37 4.91 -14.52 -15.54
C ALA A 37 4.14 -15.41 -14.56
N LEU A 38 2.90 -15.05 -14.27
CA LEU A 38 1.98 -15.81 -13.42
C LEU A 38 1.17 -16.76 -14.31
N THR A 39 1.60 -18.01 -14.43
CA THR A 39 1.01 -18.98 -15.38
C THR A 39 -0.11 -19.84 -14.81
N LYS A 40 -0.31 -19.82 -13.50
CA LYS A 40 -1.38 -20.56 -12.81
C LYS A 40 -2.43 -19.60 -12.29
N VAL A 41 -3.70 -20.01 -12.31
CA VAL A 41 -4.78 -19.24 -11.69
C VAL A 41 -4.62 -19.28 -10.17
N GLY A 42 -4.66 -18.12 -9.53
CA GLY A 42 -4.59 -17.99 -8.07
C GLY A 42 -3.88 -16.71 -7.62
N TYR A 43 -3.77 -16.57 -6.30
CA TYR A 43 -3.01 -15.49 -5.66
C TYR A 43 -1.53 -15.87 -5.61
N HIS A 44 -0.66 -15.03 -6.18
CA HIS A 44 0.80 -15.24 -6.18
C HIS A 44 1.47 -14.17 -5.34
N LYS A 45 2.13 -14.54 -4.23
CA LYS A 45 2.80 -13.56 -3.38
C LYS A 45 3.89 -12.84 -4.18
N ILE A 46 3.78 -11.51 -4.26
CA ILE A 46 4.73 -10.63 -4.97
C ILE A 46 5.78 -10.11 -4.00
N VAL A 47 5.34 -9.56 -2.87
CA VAL A 47 6.23 -8.92 -1.89
C VAL A 47 5.58 -8.92 -0.49
N GLU A 48 6.44 -8.84 0.53
CA GLU A 48 6.05 -8.64 1.91
C GLU A 48 6.26 -7.18 2.31
N ILE A 49 5.28 -6.56 2.95
CA ILE A 49 5.39 -5.25 3.58
C ILE A 49 5.59 -5.49 5.08
N PRO A 50 6.75 -5.09 5.65
CA PRO A 50 7.04 -5.33 7.06
C PRO A 50 6.19 -4.43 7.97
N GLU A 51 6.16 -4.77 9.25
CA GLU A 51 5.70 -3.86 10.31
C GLU A 51 6.56 -2.58 10.33
N GLY A 52 5.93 -1.44 10.63
CA GLY A 52 6.57 -0.12 10.66
C GLY A 52 6.74 0.52 9.28
N ALA A 53 6.27 -0.11 8.20
CA ALA A 53 6.40 0.44 6.85
C ALA A 53 5.54 1.70 6.68
N THR A 54 6.15 2.76 6.16
CA THR A 54 5.53 4.05 5.85
C THR A 54 5.59 4.31 4.35
N LYS A 55 4.77 5.26 3.86
CA LYS A 55 4.77 5.72 2.46
C LYS A 55 4.68 4.57 1.44
N ILE A 56 3.81 3.60 1.73
CA ILE A 56 3.61 2.40 0.93
C ILE A 56 2.99 2.78 -0.42
N ASN A 57 3.60 2.30 -1.50
CA ASN A 57 3.07 2.43 -2.85
C ASN A 57 3.32 1.15 -3.64
N VAL A 58 2.24 0.43 -3.94
CA VAL A 58 2.24 -0.70 -4.87
C VAL A 58 1.39 -0.27 -6.06
N THR A 59 2.00 -0.22 -7.25
CA THR A 59 1.32 0.20 -8.48
C THR A 59 1.59 -0.80 -9.59
N GLU A 60 0.54 -1.26 -10.24
CA GLU A 60 0.63 -2.01 -11.48
C GLU A 60 1.05 -1.05 -12.60
N ARG A 61 2.31 -1.14 -13.05
CA ARG A 61 2.87 -0.20 -14.04
C ARG A 61 2.38 -0.45 -15.45
N ILE A 62 2.19 -1.71 -15.82
CA ILE A 62 1.65 -2.14 -17.11
C ILE A 62 0.37 -2.89 -16.81
N LYS A 63 -0.76 -2.29 -17.21
CA LYS A 63 -2.08 -2.86 -16.96
C LYS A 63 -2.17 -4.28 -17.53
N SER A 64 -2.61 -5.20 -16.69
CA SER A 64 -2.85 -6.60 -17.04
C SER A 64 -4.31 -6.97 -16.78
N ARG A 65 -4.62 -8.27 -16.80
CA ARG A 65 -5.92 -8.81 -16.39
C ARG A 65 -5.93 -9.28 -14.93
N ASN A 66 -4.82 -9.07 -14.20
CA ASN A 66 -4.68 -9.47 -12.81
C ASN A 66 -5.19 -8.36 -11.89
N TYR A 67 -5.40 -8.72 -10.62
CA TYR A 67 -5.81 -7.79 -9.57
C TYR A 67 -4.86 -7.92 -8.38
N LEU A 68 -4.30 -6.79 -7.93
CA LEU A 68 -3.51 -6.66 -6.72
C LEU A 68 -4.38 -7.01 -5.53
N ALA A 69 -3.85 -7.79 -4.61
CA ALA A 69 -4.50 -8.11 -3.36
C ALA A 69 -3.58 -7.87 -2.18
N LEU A 70 -4.19 -7.56 -1.03
CA LEU A 70 -3.48 -7.28 0.20
C LEU A 70 -4.07 -8.14 1.31
N ARG A 71 -3.21 -8.91 1.98
CA ARG A 71 -3.62 -9.80 3.06
C ARG A 71 -2.67 -9.66 4.24
N SER A 72 -3.23 -9.61 5.44
CA SER A 72 -2.45 -9.72 6.67
C SER A 72 -1.90 -11.14 6.84
N ARG A 73 -0.79 -11.30 7.56
CA ARG A 73 -0.22 -12.62 7.83
C ARG A 73 -1.14 -13.52 8.69
N SER A 74 -2.09 -12.92 9.41
CA SER A 74 -3.15 -13.65 10.12
C SER A 74 -4.20 -14.28 9.19
N GLY A 75 -4.13 -14.00 7.88
CA GLY A 75 -5.02 -14.56 6.85
C GLY A 75 -6.20 -13.65 6.49
N ARG A 76 -6.41 -12.55 7.21
CA ARG A 76 -7.47 -11.57 6.89
C ARG A 76 -7.10 -10.78 5.62
N SER A 77 -7.94 -10.89 4.60
CA SER A 77 -7.87 -10.05 3.40
C SER A 77 -8.30 -8.62 3.72
N ILE A 78 -7.50 -7.66 3.26
CA ILE A 78 -7.76 -6.22 3.40
C ILE A 78 -8.28 -5.65 2.08
N ILE A 79 -7.68 -6.05 0.96
CA ILE A 79 -8.10 -5.70 -0.41
C ILE A 79 -8.09 -6.97 -1.26
N ASN A 80 -9.14 -7.19 -2.04
CA ASN A 80 -9.31 -8.27 -3.01
C ASN A 80 -9.02 -9.67 -2.43
N GLY A 81 -9.94 -10.18 -1.62
CA GLY A 81 -9.83 -11.49 -0.99
C GLY A 81 -10.93 -12.47 -1.40
N GLN A 82 -10.74 -13.75 -1.08
CA GLN A 82 -11.78 -14.78 -1.23
C GLN A 82 -12.39 -14.82 -2.65
N TRP A 83 -11.54 -14.72 -3.68
CA TRP A 83 -11.95 -14.68 -5.09
C TRP A 83 -12.90 -13.53 -5.47
N THR A 84 -12.97 -12.50 -4.63
CA THR A 84 -13.84 -11.34 -4.82
C THR A 84 -13.01 -10.10 -5.06
N ILE A 85 -13.50 -9.24 -5.95
CA ILE A 85 -12.88 -7.96 -6.31
C ILE A 85 -13.63 -6.84 -5.61
N ASP A 86 -12.92 -6.09 -4.78
CA ASP A 86 -13.41 -4.94 -4.04
C ASP A 86 -13.66 -3.73 -4.95
N ARG A 87 -14.40 -2.73 -4.47
CA ARG A 87 -14.56 -1.45 -5.18
C ARG A 87 -13.34 -0.54 -4.91
N PRO A 88 -13.01 0.42 -5.79
CA PRO A 88 -12.06 1.46 -5.44
C PRO A 88 -12.51 2.20 -4.17
N GLY A 89 -11.60 2.45 -3.24
CA GLY A 89 -11.98 3.00 -1.94
C GLY A 89 -10.86 3.00 -0.90
N LYS A 90 -11.25 3.25 0.35
CA LYS A 90 -10.35 3.21 1.51
C LYS A 90 -10.65 1.98 2.37
N TYR A 91 -9.60 1.29 2.80
CA TYR A 91 -9.66 0.03 3.52
C TYR A 91 -8.77 0.09 4.75
N GLU A 92 -9.32 -0.22 5.92
CA GLU A 92 -8.58 -0.22 7.17
C GLU A 92 -7.87 -1.57 7.38
N GLY A 93 -6.59 -1.52 7.75
CA GLY A 93 -5.84 -2.71 8.09
C GLY A 93 -4.42 -2.39 8.53
N ALA A 94 -3.84 -3.29 9.34
CA ALA A 94 -2.48 -3.12 9.88
C ALA A 94 -2.23 -1.74 10.51
N GLY A 95 -3.20 -1.17 11.21
CA GLY A 95 -3.05 0.13 11.89
C GLY A 95 -3.00 1.36 10.98
N THR A 96 -3.27 1.21 9.69
CA THR A 96 -3.32 2.32 8.73
C THR A 96 -4.49 2.18 7.75
N MET A 97 -4.64 3.18 6.87
CA MET A 97 -5.69 3.22 5.87
C MET A 97 -5.11 3.10 4.46
N PHE A 98 -5.45 2.01 3.78
CA PHE A 98 -5.06 1.74 2.41
C PHE A 98 -6.05 2.38 1.45
N THR A 99 -5.56 3.10 0.45
CA THR A 99 -6.34 3.58 -0.68
C THR A 99 -6.13 2.63 -1.84
N TYR A 100 -7.19 1.92 -2.23
CA TYR A 100 -7.21 1.07 -3.41
C TYR A 100 -7.82 1.84 -4.58
N ARG A 101 -7.03 2.02 -5.65
CA ARG A 101 -7.48 2.68 -6.87
C ARG A 101 -7.45 1.66 -7.99
N ARG A 102 -8.60 1.46 -8.64
CA ARG A 102 -8.72 0.69 -9.87
C ARG A 102 -9.39 1.56 -10.94
N PRO A 103 -8.61 2.14 -11.87
CA PRO A 103 -9.15 2.86 -13.03
C PRO A 103 -10.07 1.97 -13.88
N SER A 104 -10.88 2.60 -14.74
CA SER A 104 -11.81 1.89 -15.61
C SER A 104 -11.11 0.80 -16.44
N GLU A 105 -11.67 -0.41 -16.40
CA GLU A 105 -11.13 -1.54 -17.15
C GLU A 105 -11.18 -1.32 -18.67
N ILE A 106 -12.18 -0.59 -19.14
CA ILE A 106 -12.48 -0.44 -20.56
C ILE A 106 -11.83 0.84 -21.13
N SER A 107 -11.84 1.92 -20.36
CA SER A 107 -11.51 3.26 -20.88
C SER A 107 -10.16 3.80 -20.39
N SER A 108 -9.44 3.09 -19.52
CA SER A 108 -8.13 3.51 -19.01
C SER A 108 -7.04 2.48 -19.30
N THR A 109 -5.84 2.96 -19.61
CA THR A 109 -4.61 2.18 -19.70
C THR A 109 -3.81 2.19 -18.40
N THR A 110 -4.23 2.98 -17.41
CA THR A 110 -3.58 3.07 -16.10
C THR A 110 -3.91 1.82 -15.27
N GLY A 111 -2.89 1.17 -14.74
CA GLY A 111 -3.04 0.03 -13.83
C GLY A 111 -3.54 0.46 -12.46
N GLU A 112 -3.87 -0.53 -11.62
CA GLU A 112 -4.36 -0.27 -10.27
C GLU A 112 -3.22 0.07 -9.28
N SER A 113 -3.60 0.56 -8.10
CA SER A 113 -2.64 0.85 -7.03
C SER A 113 -3.21 0.66 -5.63
N ILE A 114 -2.33 0.31 -4.71
CA ILE A 114 -2.57 0.24 -3.26
C ILE A 114 -1.57 1.19 -2.59
N LEU A 115 -2.09 2.22 -1.92
CA LEU A 115 -1.31 3.28 -1.30
C LEU A 115 -1.63 3.38 0.19
N ALA A 116 -0.65 3.61 1.05
CA ALA A 116 -0.89 3.94 2.46
C ALA A 116 0.22 4.83 3.04
N GLU A 117 -0.15 5.70 3.98
CA GLU A 117 0.84 6.50 4.70
C GLU A 117 1.64 5.67 5.72
N GLY A 118 1.02 4.62 6.29
CA GLY A 118 1.59 3.85 7.39
C GLY A 118 1.50 4.60 8.73
N PRO A 119 2.30 4.19 9.74
CA PRO A 119 3.06 2.95 9.78
C PRO A 119 2.14 1.73 9.84
N THR A 120 2.57 0.60 9.28
CA THR A 120 1.91 -0.69 9.53
C THR A 120 2.22 -1.20 10.93
N ASN A 121 1.29 -1.92 11.57
CA ASN A 121 1.49 -2.57 12.87
C ASN A 121 1.53 -4.12 12.82
N GLU A 122 1.52 -4.67 11.61
CA GLU A 122 1.69 -6.10 11.33
C GLU A 122 2.31 -6.28 9.94
N ILE A 123 2.80 -7.50 9.67
CA ILE A 123 3.30 -7.90 8.36
C ILE A 123 2.14 -8.15 7.39
N LEU A 124 2.25 -7.62 6.18
CA LEU A 124 1.29 -7.80 5.10
C LEU A 124 1.95 -8.47 3.89
N ASP A 125 1.16 -9.23 3.17
CA ASP A 125 1.54 -9.83 1.89
C ASP A 125 0.75 -9.17 0.76
N VAL A 126 1.48 -8.77 -0.28
CA VAL A 126 0.92 -8.32 -1.55
C VAL A 126 0.90 -9.51 -2.51
N TYR A 127 -0.23 -9.68 -3.19
CA TYR A 127 -0.44 -10.67 -4.23
C TYR A 127 -0.88 -10.00 -5.54
#